data_AF-A0A2C9EKL9-F1
#
_entry.id   AF-A0A2C9EKL9-F1
#
_cell.length_a   1.000
_cell.length_b   1.000
_cell.length_c   1.000
_cell.angle_alpha   90.00
_cell.angle_beta   90.00
_cell.angle_gamma   90.00
#
_symmetry.space_group_name_H-M   'P 1'
#
loop_
_entity.id
_entity.type
_entity.pdbx_description
1 polymer ?
#
loop_
_entity_poly.entity_id
_entity_poly.type
_entity_poly.pdbx_seq_one_letter_code
_entity_poly.pdbx_strand_id
1 'polypeptide(L)'
;MKTLVKRLRPLAVLVSVTLLSACAPLGSSDLNGSATQNPTNQLLETIDGATRDGMSVVLVPALMPNKSVTDLSSYSHRVIFSNKDQPGQGYMQSFANNDLEKIKETVFLWDFLEVHIVPPGTYLMSGGIDYRIDSSLVQVGAAKGQPTSSARGSVDMSAVLYRQFVKEQYWRDASYADTTHTQNVCSTVHVASGQCVAWQEQQYNTRRQVSEGGWTEGTKIRDVQSVKLKAQIPDAYAPLAFSIQPGQILLSDRFHLKTPAVSYDKKTCKAFDPQNIKCALRDIQVYVRPAPVELVKKFSDKELANVNDTGRRVLARIEPMKTRLQGDTGMEDLVWGIPVSLKKTAR
;
A
#
# COMPACT_ATOMS: atom_id res chain seq x y z
N MET A 1 24.58 -4.28 59.40
CA MET A 1 24.13 -2.93 58.99
C MET A 1 24.63 -2.72 57.56
N LYS A 2 23.75 -2.76 56.55
CA LYS A 2 23.26 -1.57 55.78
C LYS A 2 24.45 -0.70 55.29
N THR A 3 24.75 -0.48 54.00
CA THR A 3 23.87 -0.21 52.83
C THR A 3 24.64 -0.15 51.50
N LEU A 4 23.99 -0.62 50.42
CA LEU A 4 23.88 -0.12 49.02
C LEU A 4 25.10 0.49 48.26
N VAL A 5 25.56 -0.04 47.12
CA VAL A 5 25.07 -0.01 45.71
C VAL A 5 26.01 0.81 44.80
N LYS A 6 26.59 0.18 43.76
CA LYS A 6 26.38 0.56 42.35
C LYS A 6 26.96 -0.50 41.39
N ARG A 7 26.06 -1.02 40.54
CA ARG A 7 26.33 -1.86 39.36
C ARG A 7 26.97 -1.02 38.25
N LEU A 8 27.82 -1.65 37.44
CA LEU A 8 27.94 -1.35 36.01
C LEU A 8 28.01 -2.70 35.26
N ARG A 9 26.96 -2.97 34.48
CA ARG A 9 26.85 -4.07 33.51
C ARG A 9 27.39 -3.59 32.16
N PRO A 10 27.98 -4.47 31.32
CA PRO A 10 28.34 -4.10 29.96
C PRO A 10 27.07 -3.95 29.12
N LEU A 11 27.01 -2.85 28.37
CA LEU A 11 25.93 -2.51 27.44
C LEU A 11 25.89 -3.52 26.29
N ALA A 12 24.74 -4.17 26.11
CA ALA A 12 24.42 -4.91 24.89
C ALA A 12 24.09 -3.90 23.78
N VAL A 13 24.80 -4.01 22.65
CA VAL A 13 24.55 -3.20 21.45
C VAL A 13 23.30 -3.75 20.75
N LEU A 14 22.17 -3.08 20.96
CA LEU A 14 20.95 -3.24 20.16
C LEU A 14 21.13 -2.44 18.86
N VAL A 15 21.40 -3.13 17.75
CA VAL A 15 21.33 -2.51 16.42
C VAL A 15 19.86 -2.48 16.01
N SER A 16 19.17 -1.41 16.40
CA SER A 16 17.90 -1.02 15.80
C SER A 16 18.17 -0.59 14.36
N VAL A 17 17.88 -1.44 13.38
CA VAL A 17 17.87 -1.02 11.97
C VAL A 17 16.60 -0.19 11.75
N THR A 18 16.68 1.09 12.07
CA THR A 18 15.76 2.10 11.54
C THR A 18 16.03 2.18 10.05
N LEU A 19 15.09 1.67 9.23
CA LEU A 19 15.00 2.01 7.82
C LEU A 19 14.71 3.51 7.72
N LEU A 20 15.78 4.30 7.78
CA LEU A 20 15.80 5.70 7.42
C LEU A 20 15.65 5.76 5.90
N SER A 21 14.40 5.83 5.45
CA SER A 21 14.08 6.51 4.20
C SER A 21 14.68 7.90 4.30
N ALA A 22 15.84 8.13 3.68
CA ALA A 22 16.42 9.45 3.60
C ALA A 22 15.51 10.28 2.69
N CYS A 23 14.56 10.99 3.29
CA CYS A 23 14.14 12.23 2.70
C CYS A 23 15.37 13.14 2.77
N ALA A 24 15.96 13.49 1.63
CA ALA A 24 16.65 14.77 1.57
C ALA A 24 15.66 15.81 2.12
N PRO A 25 16.07 16.70 3.04
CA PRO A 25 15.20 17.79 3.44
C PRO A 25 14.88 18.56 2.16
N LEU A 26 13.60 18.58 1.78
CA LEU A 26 13.10 19.55 0.82
C LEU A 26 13.50 20.91 1.41
N GLY A 27 14.57 21.49 0.84
CA GLY A 27 15.00 22.83 1.18
C GLY A 27 13.79 23.73 1.00
N SER A 28 13.48 24.49 2.06
CA SER A 28 12.52 25.58 2.05
C SER A 28 12.86 26.52 0.90
N SER A 29 12.28 26.23 -0.25
CA SER A 29 12.32 27.07 -1.44
C SER A 29 11.09 27.96 -1.31
N ASP A 30 11.34 29.25 -1.15
CA ASP A 30 10.39 30.34 -0.98
C ASP A 30 8.95 30.03 -1.45
N LEU A 31 8.05 29.88 -0.48
CA LEU A 31 6.59 29.84 -0.66
C LEU A 31 6.04 31.25 -0.99
N ASN A 32 6.62 31.89 -2.00
CA ASN A 32 6.08 33.08 -2.64
C ASN A 32 5.99 32.83 -4.15
N GLY A 33 5.08 31.92 -4.53
CA GLY A 33 4.70 31.63 -5.91
C GLY A 33 3.20 31.43 -6.01
N SER A 34 2.53 32.39 -6.66
CA SER A 34 1.12 32.47 -7.07
C SER A 34 0.24 31.21 -7.03
N ALA A 35 -1.00 31.39 -6.56
CA ALA A 35 -2.11 30.43 -6.49
C ALA A 35 -2.65 29.91 -7.86
N THR A 36 -1.81 29.50 -8.81
CA THR A 36 -2.24 29.08 -10.17
C THR A 36 -1.47 27.90 -10.78
N GLN A 37 -0.68 27.14 -10.01
CA GLN A 37 0.04 25.98 -10.55
C GLN A 37 -0.73 24.67 -10.38
N ASN A 38 -0.99 23.99 -11.50
CA ASN A 38 -1.56 22.64 -11.54
C ASN A 38 -0.67 21.68 -10.72
N PRO A 39 -1.17 20.99 -9.68
CA PRO A 39 -0.39 20.07 -8.83
C PRO A 39 0.39 19.01 -9.62
N THR A 40 -0.16 18.59 -10.76
CA THR A 40 0.51 17.66 -11.68
C THR A 40 1.79 18.27 -12.26
N ASN A 41 1.75 19.53 -12.69
CA ASN A 41 2.93 20.22 -13.24
C ASN A 41 3.99 20.40 -12.17
N GLN A 42 3.61 20.76 -10.94
CA GLN A 42 4.54 20.91 -9.83
C GLN A 42 5.28 19.59 -9.51
N LEU A 43 4.55 18.47 -9.53
CA LEU A 43 5.18 17.16 -9.33
C LEU A 43 6.11 16.78 -10.49
N LEU A 44 5.69 17.04 -11.73
CA LEU A 44 6.54 16.79 -12.91
C LEU A 44 7.79 17.68 -12.91
N GLU A 45 7.70 18.92 -12.46
CA GLU A 45 8.85 19.81 -12.26
C GLU A 45 9.79 19.31 -11.16
N THR A 46 9.24 18.76 -10.07
CA THR A 46 10.02 18.12 -9.01
C THR A 46 10.77 16.90 -9.54
N ILE A 47 10.12 16.07 -10.36
CA ILE A 47 10.75 14.93 -11.04
C ILE A 47 11.86 15.42 -11.99
N ASP A 48 11.59 16.45 -12.79
CA ASP A 48 12.57 17.05 -13.70
C ASP A 48 13.81 17.54 -12.94
N GLY A 49 13.61 18.33 -11.87
CA GLY A 49 14.67 18.84 -11.01
C GLY A 49 15.51 17.71 -10.39
N ALA A 50 14.86 16.74 -9.74
CA ALA A 50 15.54 15.59 -9.13
C ALA A 50 16.38 14.80 -10.15
N THR A 51 15.85 14.57 -11.37
CA THR A 51 16.60 13.86 -12.40
C THR A 51 17.79 14.66 -12.95
N ARG A 52 17.72 15.99 -12.97
CA ARG A 52 18.87 16.85 -13.32
C ARG A 52 19.93 16.85 -12.24
N ASP A 53 19.54 16.73 -10.98
CA ASP A 53 20.45 16.65 -9.82
C ASP A 53 21.11 15.26 -9.68
N GLY A 54 20.92 14.37 -10.66
CA GLY A 54 21.54 13.04 -10.70
C GLY A 54 20.78 11.96 -9.95
N MET A 55 19.64 12.29 -9.35
CA MET A 55 18.70 11.29 -8.81
C MET A 55 17.98 10.58 -9.95
N SER A 56 17.30 9.49 -9.61
CA SER A 56 16.49 8.73 -10.56
C SER A 56 15.08 8.58 -10.01
N VAL A 57 14.12 8.25 -10.87
CA VAL A 57 12.72 8.11 -10.48
C VAL A 57 12.21 6.74 -10.85
N VAL A 58 11.52 6.09 -9.91
CA VAL A 58 10.74 4.88 -10.15
C VAL A 58 9.27 5.21 -9.99
N LEU A 59 8.51 5.03 -11.07
CA LEU A 59 7.06 5.18 -11.11
C LEU A 59 6.43 3.81 -10.91
N VAL A 60 5.76 3.61 -9.78
CA VAL A 60 5.13 2.35 -9.43
C VAL A 60 3.65 2.39 -9.80
N PRO A 61 3.18 1.53 -10.74
CA PRO A 61 1.77 1.49 -11.10
C PRO A 61 0.94 0.89 -9.96
N ALA A 62 0.17 1.72 -9.28
CA ALA A 62 -0.82 1.36 -8.25
C ALA A 62 -2.12 0.85 -8.88
N LEU A 63 -1.99 -0.06 -9.85
CA LEU A 63 -3.13 -0.68 -10.51
C LEU A 63 -3.64 -1.82 -9.65
N MET A 64 -4.79 -1.61 -9.00
CA MET A 64 -5.52 -2.72 -8.40
C MET A 64 -5.86 -3.74 -9.49
N PRO A 65 -5.65 -5.04 -9.26
CA PRO A 65 -6.04 -6.09 -10.21
C PRO A 65 -7.52 -6.03 -10.59
N ASN A 66 -8.38 -5.45 -9.74
CA ASN A 66 -9.77 -5.17 -10.05
C ASN A 66 -10.39 -4.16 -9.05
N LYS A 67 -11.20 -3.20 -9.51
CA LYS A 67 -12.03 -2.35 -8.63
C LYS A 67 -13.14 -3.14 -7.92
N SER A 68 -13.47 -4.34 -8.41
CA SER A 68 -14.58 -5.17 -7.92
C SER A 68 -14.15 -6.36 -7.05
N VAL A 69 -12.84 -6.52 -6.78
CA VAL A 69 -12.37 -7.55 -5.85
C VAL A 69 -12.58 -7.01 -4.45
N THR A 70 -13.69 -7.41 -3.85
CA THR A 70 -13.97 -7.16 -2.45
C THR A 70 -12.99 -7.87 -1.55
N ASP A 71 -12.33 -8.95 -1.98
CA ASP A 71 -11.38 -9.69 -1.14
C ASP A 71 -9.94 -9.65 -1.67
N LEU A 72 -9.14 -8.71 -1.13
CA LEU A 72 -7.71 -8.57 -1.45
C LEU A 72 -6.81 -9.42 -0.52
N SER A 73 -7.38 -10.27 0.34
CA SER A 73 -6.62 -11.08 1.31
C SER A 73 -5.55 -11.96 0.66
N SER A 74 -5.82 -12.45 -0.56
CA SER A 74 -4.91 -13.27 -1.36
C SER A 74 -3.77 -12.48 -2.02
N TYR A 75 -3.81 -11.15 -1.92
CA TYR A 75 -2.96 -10.25 -2.69
C TYR A 75 -2.17 -9.31 -1.78
N SER A 76 -0.84 -9.44 -1.76
CA SER A 76 0.05 -8.44 -1.15
C SER A 76 0.99 -7.85 -2.18
N HIS A 77 0.99 -6.53 -2.35
CA HIS A 77 1.91 -5.85 -3.26
C HIS A 77 3.23 -5.47 -2.61
N ARG A 78 3.47 -5.84 -1.35
CA ARG A 78 4.55 -5.28 -0.53
C ARG A 78 5.88 -5.97 -0.78
N VAL A 79 6.53 -5.58 -1.87
CA VAL A 79 7.85 -6.06 -2.27
C VAL A 79 8.86 -4.94 -2.05
N ILE A 80 9.98 -5.26 -1.39
CA ILE A 80 10.96 -4.28 -0.93
C ILE A 80 12.23 -4.43 -1.75
N PHE A 81 12.71 -3.32 -2.31
CA PHE A 81 13.99 -3.23 -3.00
C PHE A 81 14.93 -2.29 -2.25
N SER A 82 16.16 -2.72 -2.03
CA SER A 82 17.22 -1.92 -1.41
C SER A 82 18.33 -1.64 -2.42
N ASN A 83 18.88 -0.44 -2.38
CA ASN A 83 20.08 -0.10 -3.15
C ASN A 83 21.26 -0.89 -2.56
N LYS A 84 21.97 -1.62 -3.42
CA LYS A 84 23.08 -2.50 -3.02
C LYS A 84 24.21 -1.76 -2.32
N ASP A 85 24.55 -0.57 -2.82
CA ASP A 85 25.68 0.22 -2.32
C ASP A 85 25.25 1.17 -1.19
N GLN A 86 23.94 1.38 -1.03
CA GLN A 86 23.33 2.22 0.01
C GLN A 86 22.12 1.52 0.66
N PRO A 87 22.31 0.52 1.54
CA PRO A 87 21.23 -0.35 2.02
C PRO A 87 20.08 0.35 2.78
N GLY A 88 20.31 1.56 3.30
CA GLY A 88 19.27 2.40 3.89
C GLY A 88 18.35 3.07 2.86
N GLN A 89 18.78 3.12 1.60
CA GLN A 89 18.03 3.67 0.48
C GLN A 89 17.32 2.54 -0.26
N GLY A 90 16.04 2.74 -0.53
CA GLY A 90 15.20 1.72 -1.13
C GLY A 90 13.85 2.28 -1.48
N TYR A 91 13.07 1.50 -2.21
CA TYR A 91 11.65 1.74 -2.32
C TYR A 91 10.90 0.44 -2.11
N MET A 92 9.63 0.56 -1.77
CA MET A 92 8.73 -0.54 -1.59
C MET A 92 7.58 -0.28 -2.53
N GLN A 93 7.36 -1.19 -3.49
CA GLN A 93 6.06 -1.21 -4.15
C GLN A 93 5.05 -1.55 -3.05
N SER A 94 4.11 -0.67 -2.77
CA SER A 94 3.17 -0.87 -1.68
C SER A 94 1.76 -0.56 -2.11
N PHE A 95 0.86 -1.49 -1.82
CA PHE A 95 -0.57 -1.24 -1.89
C PHE A 95 -1.15 -1.62 -0.53
N ALA A 96 -2.10 -0.82 -0.05
CA ALA A 96 -2.83 -1.14 1.17
C ALA A 96 -3.77 -2.31 0.87
N ASN A 97 -3.33 -3.52 1.20
CA ASN A 97 -4.21 -4.69 1.26
C ASN A 97 -4.89 -4.82 2.64
N ASN A 98 -4.32 -4.14 3.65
CA ASN A 98 -4.91 -3.96 4.96
C ASN A 98 -5.02 -2.45 5.25
N ASP A 99 -6.25 -1.94 5.20
CA ASP A 99 -6.58 -0.53 5.40
C ASP A 99 -6.22 0.00 6.80
N LEU A 100 -5.99 -0.90 7.77
CA LEU A 100 -5.56 -0.53 9.11
C LEU A 100 -4.07 -0.16 9.18
N GLU A 101 -3.28 -0.61 8.20
CA GLU A 101 -1.87 -0.25 8.15
C GLU A 101 -1.68 1.08 7.47
N LYS A 102 -1.29 2.09 8.26
CA LYS A 102 -0.84 3.38 7.74
C LYS A 102 0.39 3.17 6.85
N ILE A 103 0.20 3.27 5.55
CA ILE A 103 1.29 3.57 4.62
C ILE A 103 1.56 5.07 4.79
N LYS A 104 2.84 5.48 4.86
CA LYS A 104 3.21 6.90 4.93
C LYS A 104 2.60 7.65 3.73
N GLU A 105 2.45 8.97 3.84
CA GLU A 105 2.03 9.82 2.72
C GLU A 105 2.84 9.47 1.46
N THR A 106 2.12 8.92 0.49
CA THR A 106 2.66 8.42 -0.77
C THR A 106 2.29 9.43 -1.84
N VAL A 107 3.26 9.85 -2.65
CA VAL A 107 3.04 10.86 -3.69
C VAL A 107 2.66 10.14 -4.97
N PHE A 108 1.52 10.51 -5.55
CA PHE A 108 1.02 9.94 -6.79
C PHE A 108 1.03 10.97 -7.92
N LEU A 109 1.47 10.54 -9.10
CA LEU A 109 1.14 11.18 -10.36
C LEU A 109 -0.18 10.60 -10.86
N TRP A 110 -1.19 11.47 -11.03
CA TRP A 110 -2.54 11.15 -11.52
C TRP A 110 -3.29 10.04 -10.75
N ASP A 111 -2.98 9.87 -9.46
CA ASP A 111 -3.59 8.88 -8.55
C ASP A 111 -3.29 7.40 -8.83
N PHE A 112 -2.47 7.06 -9.82
CA PHE A 112 -2.14 5.64 -10.12
C PHE A 112 -0.65 5.35 -10.36
N LEU A 113 0.21 6.37 -10.39
CA LEU A 113 1.67 6.19 -10.45
C LEU A 113 2.28 6.72 -9.16
N GLU A 114 2.60 5.84 -8.23
CA GLU A 114 3.37 6.19 -7.04
C GLU A 114 4.79 6.60 -7.46
N VAL A 115 5.27 7.75 -6.96
CA VAL A 115 6.55 8.34 -7.35
C VAL A 115 7.59 8.09 -6.26
N HIS A 116 8.67 7.40 -6.61
CA HIS A 116 9.85 7.25 -5.76
C HIS A 116 11.05 7.93 -6.41
N ILE A 117 11.57 8.97 -5.76
CA ILE A 117 12.86 9.58 -6.11
C ILE A 117 13.94 8.83 -5.33
N VAL A 118 14.87 8.20 -6.04
CA VAL A 118 15.87 7.29 -5.47
C VAL A 118 17.26 7.56 -6.04
N PRO A 119 18.35 7.27 -5.31
CA PRO A 119 19.69 7.37 -5.87
C PRO A 119 19.88 6.36 -7.02
N PRO A 120 20.71 6.67 -8.02
CA PRO A 120 21.06 5.70 -9.06
C PRO A 120 21.82 4.50 -8.48
N GLY A 121 21.80 3.37 -9.19
CA GLY A 121 22.54 2.18 -8.78
C GLY A 121 21.83 0.87 -9.08
N THR A 122 22.28 -0.20 -8.43
CA THR A 122 21.65 -1.52 -8.51
C THR A 122 20.77 -1.76 -7.30
N TYR A 123 19.53 -2.14 -7.56
CA TYR A 123 18.53 -2.47 -6.56
C TYR A 123 18.30 -3.97 -6.52
N LEU A 124 18.32 -4.53 -5.33
CA LEU A 124 18.09 -5.95 -5.06
C LEU A 124 16.82 -6.11 -4.24
N MET A 125 15.99 -7.10 -4.57
CA MET A 125 14.83 -7.43 -3.73
C MET A 125 15.34 -7.96 -2.38
N SER A 126 15.15 -7.14 -1.34
CA SER A 126 15.66 -7.37 0.01
C SER A 126 14.59 -7.92 0.95
N GLY A 127 13.34 -8.02 0.50
CA GLY A 127 12.29 -8.59 1.32
C GLY A 127 10.88 -8.43 0.75
N GLY A 128 9.92 -8.82 1.58
CA GLY A 128 8.51 -8.69 1.29
C GLY A 128 7.66 -8.81 2.55
N ILE A 129 6.44 -8.29 2.49
CA ILE A 129 5.47 -8.37 3.59
C ILE A 129 4.26 -9.18 3.15
N ASP A 130 4.00 -10.25 3.89
CA ASP A 130 2.88 -11.16 3.70
C ASP A 130 2.05 -11.27 4.99
N TYR A 131 0.88 -11.90 4.94
CA TYR A 131 -0.03 -12.04 6.08
C TYR A 131 -0.53 -13.46 6.23
N ARG A 132 -0.55 -13.96 7.46
CA ARG A 132 -1.38 -15.11 7.84
C ARG A 132 -2.64 -14.57 8.48
N ILE A 133 -3.69 -14.52 7.69
CA ILE A 133 -5.00 -13.98 8.07
C ILE A 133 -5.73 -14.98 8.97
N ASP A 134 -6.51 -14.47 9.91
CA ASP A 134 -7.23 -15.26 10.92
C ASP A 134 -6.27 -16.16 11.72
N SER A 135 -5.20 -15.55 12.22
CA SER A 135 -4.11 -16.24 12.91
C SER A 135 -3.51 -15.40 14.02
N SER A 136 -2.94 -16.06 15.02
CA SER A 136 -2.25 -15.41 16.14
C SER A 136 -0.83 -15.92 16.31
N LEU A 137 0.04 -15.11 16.93
CA LEU A 137 1.42 -15.51 17.23
C LEU A 137 1.49 -16.75 18.13
N VAL A 138 0.49 -16.96 18.99
CA VAL A 138 0.40 -18.14 19.86
C VAL A 138 0.34 -19.43 19.05
N GLN A 139 -0.37 -19.42 17.91
CA GLN A 139 -0.46 -20.57 17.01
C GLN A 139 0.87 -20.90 16.31
N VAL A 140 1.84 -20.00 16.32
CA VAL A 140 3.19 -20.27 15.79
C VAL A 140 3.97 -21.20 16.72
N GLY A 141 3.64 -21.21 18.03
CA GLY A 141 4.25 -22.12 19.00
C GLY A 141 5.75 -21.90 19.24
N ALA A 142 6.25 -20.68 19.03
CA ALA A 142 7.66 -20.37 19.16
C ALA A 142 8.12 -20.36 20.62
N ALA A 143 9.16 -21.14 20.93
CA ALA A 143 9.79 -21.09 22.26
C ALA A 143 10.51 -19.75 22.46
N LYS A 144 10.61 -19.30 23.72
CA LYS A 144 11.47 -18.16 24.06
C LYS A 144 12.93 -18.48 23.75
N GLY A 145 13.66 -17.51 23.23
CA GLY A 145 15.09 -17.65 23.00
C GLY A 145 15.66 -16.65 22.01
N GLN A 146 16.94 -16.78 21.73
CA GLN A 146 17.64 -15.93 20.78
C GLN A 146 17.31 -16.33 19.34
N PRO A 147 16.85 -15.40 18.50
CA PRO A 147 16.52 -15.68 17.11
C PRO A 147 17.70 -16.24 16.31
N THR A 148 17.37 -17.09 15.34
CA THR A 148 18.34 -17.61 14.36
C THR A 148 17.88 -17.24 12.95
N SER A 149 18.83 -16.86 12.09
CA SER A 149 18.61 -16.66 10.65
C SER A 149 19.24 -17.80 9.86
N SER A 150 18.69 -18.11 8.69
CA SER A 150 19.38 -18.95 7.70
C SER A 150 20.30 -18.09 6.84
N ALA A 151 21.15 -18.74 6.03
CA ALA A 151 21.89 -18.04 4.97
C ALA A 151 20.94 -17.32 3.99
N ARG A 152 19.71 -17.83 3.82
CA ARG A 152 18.67 -17.22 2.98
C ARG A 152 17.98 -16.03 3.66
N GLY A 153 18.19 -15.82 4.96
CA GLY A 153 17.64 -14.71 5.71
C GLY A 153 16.68 -15.12 6.82
N SER A 154 15.71 -14.26 7.11
CA SER A 154 14.78 -14.45 8.23
C SER A 154 13.39 -13.90 7.95
N VAL A 155 12.43 -14.34 8.73
CA VAL A 155 11.06 -13.82 8.76
C VAL A 155 10.79 -13.30 10.15
N ASP A 156 10.53 -11.99 10.25
CA ASP A 156 10.01 -11.38 11.47
C ASP A 156 8.49 -11.45 11.43
N MET A 157 7.87 -11.85 12.53
CA MET A 157 6.43 -12.02 12.67
C MET A 157 5.91 -11.15 13.79
N SER A 158 4.84 -10.41 13.52
CA SER A 158 4.17 -9.59 14.53
C SER A 158 2.65 -9.73 14.46
N ALA A 159 1.99 -9.55 15.60
CA ALA A 159 0.54 -9.52 15.65
C ALA A 159 0.02 -8.20 15.08
N VAL A 160 -0.97 -8.28 14.20
CA VAL A 160 -1.66 -7.13 13.62
C VAL A 160 -3.16 -7.41 13.53
N LEU A 161 -3.96 -6.36 13.44
CA LEU A 161 -5.34 -6.48 12.96
C LEU A 161 -5.33 -6.36 11.44
N TYR A 162 -6.11 -7.20 10.77
CA TYR A 162 -6.31 -7.18 9.33
C TYR A 162 -7.77 -6.89 9.02
N ARG A 163 -8.03 -5.85 8.23
CA ARG A 163 -9.38 -5.50 7.78
C ARG A 163 -9.74 -6.31 6.54
N GLN A 164 -10.74 -7.19 6.69
CA GLN A 164 -11.34 -7.93 5.60
C GLN A 164 -12.61 -7.27 5.12
N PHE A 165 -12.86 -7.42 3.82
CA PHE A 165 -14.05 -6.96 3.12
C PHE A 165 -14.75 -8.19 2.57
N VAL A 166 -15.73 -8.68 3.32
CA VAL A 166 -16.40 -9.95 3.02
C VAL A 166 -17.74 -9.63 2.34
N LYS A 167 -17.99 -10.21 1.18
CA LYS A 167 -19.32 -10.21 0.59
C LYS A 167 -20.20 -11.19 1.36
N GLU A 168 -21.28 -10.69 1.93
CA GLU A 168 -22.25 -11.50 2.63
C GLU A 168 -23.67 -11.01 2.37
N GLN A 169 -24.64 -11.93 2.46
CA GLN A 169 -26.03 -11.55 2.52
C GLN A 169 -26.37 -11.09 3.93
N TYR A 170 -27.00 -9.92 4.03
CA TYR A 170 -27.54 -9.43 5.29
C TYR A 170 -28.92 -8.83 5.08
N TRP A 171 -29.73 -8.90 6.15
CA TRP A 171 -31.02 -8.24 6.18
C TRP A 171 -30.81 -6.73 6.32
N ARG A 172 -31.39 -5.96 5.40
CA ARG A 172 -31.45 -4.50 5.50
C ARG A 172 -32.89 -4.11 5.82
N ASP A 173 -33.07 -3.31 6.86
CA ASP A 173 -34.40 -2.80 7.22
C ASP A 173 -34.93 -1.83 6.16
N ALA A 174 -36.26 -1.73 6.09
CA ALA A 174 -36.91 -0.73 5.25
C ALA A 174 -36.49 0.67 5.70
N SER A 175 -36.12 1.52 4.74
CA SER A 175 -35.74 2.91 5.03
C SER A 175 -36.86 3.86 4.63
N TYR A 176 -37.04 4.90 5.43
CA TYR A 176 -38.07 5.91 5.25
C TYR A 176 -37.42 7.28 5.20
N ALA A 177 -37.90 8.16 4.33
CA ALA A 177 -37.50 9.55 4.29
C ALA A 177 -38.71 10.43 4.62
N ASP A 178 -38.47 11.48 5.40
CA ASP A 178 -39.45 12.52 5.65
C ASP A 178 -39.32 13.58 4.55
N THR A 179 -40.43 13.93 3.93
CA THR A 179 -40.53 15.02 2.96
C THR A 179 -41.44 16.09 3.53
N THR A 180 -40.92 17.30 3.69
CA THR A 180 -41.71 18.46 4.09
C THR A 180 -42.42 19.03 2.87
N HIS A 181 -43.73 19.12 2.95
CA HIS A 181 -44.57 19.77 1.96
C HIS A 181 -45.11 21.08 2.54
N THR A 182 -45.43 21.97 1.63
CA THR A 182 -46.08 23.23 1.93
C THR A 182 -47.46 23.22 1.29
N GLN A 183 -48.49 23.56 2.06
CA GLN A 183 -49.83 23.77 1.55
C GLN A 183 -50.37 25.11 2.04
N ASN A 184 -51.12 25.81 1.18
CA ASN A 184 -51.88 26.98 1.59
C ASN A 184 -53.21 26.50 2.17
N VAL A 185 -53.43 26.76 3.45
CA VAL A 185 -54.68 26.47 4.15
C VAL A 185 -55.45 27.74 4.42
N CYS A 186 -56.77 27.66 4.36
CA CYS A 186 -57.60 28.80 4.69
C CYS A 186 -57.53 29.07 6.20
N SER A 187 -57.03 30.24 6.59
CA SER A 187 -56.93 30.64 8.00
C SER A 187 -58.10 31.51 8.45
N THR A 188 -58.84 32.12 7.52
CA THR A 188 -60.02 32.93 7.84
C THR A 188 -61.09 32.83 6.75
N VAL A 189 -62.33 32.60 7.16
CA VAL A 189 -63.50 32.49 6.27
C VAL A 189 -64.48 33.63 6.50
N HIS A 190 -65.12 34.09 5.42
CA HIS A 190 -66.19 35.07 5.49
C HIS A 190 -67.50 34.42 5.96
N VAL A 191 -68.03 34.88 7.09
CA VAL A 191 -69.12 34.21 7.84
C VAL A 191 -70.40 34.01 7.01
N ALA A 192 -70.73 34.94 6.10
CA ALA A 192 -71.97 34.87 5.34
C ALA A 192 -71.89 34.01 4.05
N SER A 193 -70.72 33.93 3.42
CA SER A 193 -70.54 33.24 2.14
C SER A 193 -69.74 31.94 2.24
N GLY A 194 -69.10 31.68 3.38
CA GLY A 194 -68.21 30.54 3.60
C GLY A 194 -66.91 30.60 2.78
N GLN A 195 -66.67 31.68 2.03
CA GLN A 195 -65.48 31.81 1.19
C GLN A 195 -64.24 32.12 2.02
N CYS A 196 -63.10 31.57 1.59
CA CYS A 196 -61.83 31.85 2.22
C CYS A 196 -61.35 33.28 1.87
N VAL A 197 -61.03 34.08 2.89
CA VAL A 197 -60.57 35.46 2.73
C VAL A 197 -59.12 35.67 3.15
N ALA A 198 -58.52 34.73 3.88
CA ALA A 198 -57.10 34.74 4.20
C ALA A 198 -56.51 33.33 4.12
N TRP A 199 -55.35 33.21 3.48
CA TRP A 199 -54.60 31.97 3.33
C TRP A 199 -53.32 32.06 4.14
N GLN A 200 -52.98 30.97 4.82
CA GLN A 200 -51.71 30.83 5.51
C GLN A 200 -50.96 29.63 4.94
N GLU A 201 -49.66 29.82 4.75
CA GLU A 201 -48.76 28.75 4.37
C GLU A 201 -48.51 27.85 5.60
N GLN A 202 -48.87 26.57 5.48
CA GLN A 202 -48.64 25.55 6.50
C GLN A 202 -47.74 24.46 5.94
N GLN A 203 -46.68 24.14 6.68
CA GLN A 203 -45.83 23.00 6.38
C GLN A 203 -46.35 21.74 7.07
N TYR A 204 -46.29 20.60 6.38
CA TYR A 204 -46.54 19.29 6.96
C TYR A 204 -45.55 18.27 6.42
N ASN A 205 -45.16 17.31 7.26
CA ASN A 205 -44.22 16.27 6.87
C ASN A 205 -44.98 15.01 6.47
N THR A 206 -44.61 14.42 5.34
CA THR A 206 -45.01 13.05 4.99
C THR A 206 -43.81 12.13 5.12
N ARG A 207 -44.00 10.97 5.74
CA ARG A 207 -42.98 9.92 5.82
C ARG A 207 -43.26 8.89 4.75
N ARG A 208 -42.35 8.75 3.78
CA ARG A 208 -42.48 7.76 2.70
C ARG A 208 -41.36 6.73 2.79
N GLN A 209 -41.71 5.48 2.56
CA GLN A 209 -40.72 4.42 2.41
C GLN A 209 -39.90 4.66 1.13
N VAL A 210 -38.58 4.75 1.26
CA VAL A 210 -37.65 4.97 0.15
C VAL A 210 -36.87 3.72 -0.23
N SER A 211 -36.83 2.71 0.65
CA SER A 211 -36.40 1.37 0.28
C SER A 211 -37.19 0.31 1.04
N GLU A 212 -37.51 -0.79 0.36
CA GLU A 212 -38.02 -2.00 1.00
C GLU A 212 -36.96 -2.66 1.88
N GLY A 213 -37.43 -3.35 2.92
CA GLY A 213 -36.58 -4.22 3.73
C GLY A 213 -36.43 -5.57 3.05
N GLY A 214 -35.25 -6.18 3.15
CA GLY A 214 -34.99 -7.46 2.51
C GLY A 214 -33.57 -7.94 2.66
N TRP A 215 -33.34 -9.19 2.23
CA TRP A 215 -32.00 -9.73 2.08
C TRP A 215 -31.32 -9.06 0.90
N THR A 216 -30.19 -8.41 1.16
CA THR A 216 -29.33 -7.84 0.13
C THR A 216 -27.94 -8.40 0.25
N GLU A 217 -27.25 -8.54 -0.88
CA GLU A 217 -25.80 -8.73 -0.88
C GLU A 217 -25.14 -7.39 -0.59
N GLY A 218 -24.12 -7.39 0.26
CA GLY A 218 -23.23 -6.25 0.39
C GLY A 218 -21.92 -6.64 1.04
N THR A 219 -21.01 -5.67 1.12
CA THR A 219 -19.68 -5.87 1.69
C THR A 219 -19.71 -5.50 3.17
N LYS A 220 -19.47 -6.47 4.06
CA LYS A 220 -19.20 -6.18 5.47
C LYS A 220 -17.70 -6.07 5.70
N ILE A 221 -17.38 -5.13 6.56
CA ILE A 221 -16.02 -4.89 7.05
C ILE A 221 -15.87 -5.66 8.36
N ARG A 222 -14.82 -6.49 8.46
CA ARG A 222 -14.49 -7.20 9.69
C ARG A 222 -13.00 -7.08 9.95
N ASP A 223 -12.63 -6.74 11.18
CA ASP A 223 -11.23 -6.67 11.61
C ASP A 223 -10.90 -7.98 12.33
N VAL A 224 -9.95 -8.75 11.80
CA VAL A 224 -9.54 -10.05 12.33
C VAL A 224 -8.10 -10.04 12.82
N GLN A 225 -7.79 -10.82 13.85
CA GLN A 225 -6.41 -10.98 14.28
C GLN A 225 -5.63 -11.72 13.20
N SER A 226 -4.45 -11.21 12.86
CA SER A 226 -3.58 -11.79 11.84
C SER A 226 -2.12 -11.71 12.28
N VAL A 227 -1.28 -12.51 11.65
CA VAL A 227 0.18 -12.44 11.81
C VAL A 227 0.77 -11.83 10.55
N LYS A 228 1.45 -10.70 10.70
CA LYS A 228 2.26 -10.09 9.63
C LYS A 228 3.58 -10.84 9.52
N LEU A 229 4.02 -11.17 8.30
CA LEU A 229 5.27 -11.85 8.02
C LEU A 229 6.15 -10.91 7.19
N LYS A 230 7.23 -10.40 7.78
CA LYS A 230 8.22 -9.59 7.10
C LYS A 230 9.45 -10.43 6.78
N ALA A 231 9.58 -10.84 5.52
CA ALA A 231 10.78 -11.52 5.03
C ALA A 231 11.93 -10.53 4.85
N GLN A 232 13.12 -10.93 5.26
CA GLN A 232 14.38 -10.23 5.06
C GLN A 232 15.33 -11.16 4.30
N ILE A 233 15.81 -10.72 3.14
CA ILE A 233 16.61 -11.51 2.20
C ILE A 233 17.98 -10.84 2.07
N PRO A 234 19.09 -11.57 2.32
CA PRO A 234 20.43 -11.07 2.05
C PRO A 234 20.69 -10.95 0.54
N ASP A 235 21.51 -9.98 0.13
CA ASP A 235 21.85 -9.68 -1.26
C ASP A 235 22.25 -10.92 -2.09
N ALA A 236 23.01 -11.85 -1.49
CA ALA A 236 23.46 -13.08 -2.14
C ALA A 236 22.32 -13.99 -2.61
N TYR A 237 21.12 -13.82 -2.05
CA TYR A 237 19.93 -14.62 -2.34
C TYR A 237 18.78 -13.78 -2.94
N ALA A 238 19.02 -12.52 -3.29
CA ALA A 238 18.00 -11.65 -3.87
C ALA A 238 17.42 -12.31 -5.15
N PRO A 239 16.09 -12.56 -5.22
CA PRO A 239 15.50 -13.24 -6.36
C PRO A 239 15.28 -12.32 -7.56
N LEU A 240 15.26 -11.00 -7.34
CA LEU A 240 15.05 -9.98 -8.36
C LEU A 240 16.10 -8.88 -8.21
N ALA A 241 16.52 -8.32 -9.33
CA ALA A 241 17.39 -7.15 -9.37
C ALA A 241 17.07 -6.25 -10.56
N PHE A 242 17.22 -4.95 -10.40
CA PHE A 242 17.24 -4.02 -11.53
C PHE A 242 18.33 -2.97 -11.31
N SER A 243 18.67 -2.22 -12.36
CA SER A 243 19.63 -1.13 -12.27
C SER A 243 19.02 0.11 -12.90
N ILE A 244 19.29 1.26 -12.29
CA ILE A 244 18.80 2.56 -12.75
C ILE A 244 19.98 3.54 -12.82
N GLN A 245 20.13 4.18 -13.98
CA GLN A 245 21.19 5.15 -14.24
C GLN A 245 20.79 6.55 -13.76
N PRO A 246 21.77 7.43 -13.46
CA PRO A 246 21.49 8.81 -13.09
C PRO A 246 20.54 9.49 -14.09
N GLY A 247 19.49 10.13 -13.57
CA GLY A 247 18.50 10.84 -14.38
C GLY A 247 17.47 9.96 -15.10
N GLN A 248 17.47 8.63 -14.95
CA GLN A 248 16.43 7.80 -15.55
C GLN A 248 15.10 7.90 -14.81
N ILE A 249 14.01 7.74 -15.57
CA ILE A 249 12.64 7.63 -15.06
C ILE A 249 12.11 6.27 -15.50
N LEU A 250 12.03 5.32 -14.58
CA LEU A 250 11.60 3.96 -14.86
C LEU A 250 10.14 3.75 -14.44
N LEU A 251 9.32 3.24 -15.34
CA LEU A 251 8.04 2.62 -15.00
C LEU A 251 8.30 1.21 -14.46
N SER A 252 8.00 1.00 -13.18
CA SER A 252 8.23 -0.27 -12.49
C SER A 252 7.44 -1.40 -13.12
N ASP A 253 8.08 -2.57 -13.18
CA ASP A 253 7.36 -3.83 -13.29
C ASP A 253 6.42 -4.00 -12.09
N ARG A 254 5.44 -4.88 -12.23
CA ARG A 254 4.47 -5.15 -11.18
C ARG A 254 4.91 -6.37 -10.38
N PHE A 255 5.16 -6.16 -9.09
CA PHE A 255 5.61 -7.20 -8.17
C PHE A 255 4.55 -7.50 -7.12
N HIS A 256 4.26 -8.80 -6.95
CA HIS A 256 3.16 -9.25 -6.10
C HIS A 256 3.52 -10.52 -5.33
N LEU A 257 3.02 -10.60 -4.10
CA LEU A 257 3.06 -11.79 -3.25
C LEU A 257 1.63 -12.35 -3.22
N LYS A 258 1.51 -13.65 -3.54
CA LYS A 258 0.25 -14.39 -3.45
C LYS A 258 0.18 -15.05 -2.08
N THR A 259 -0.66 -14.53 -1.18
CA THR A 259 -0.77 -15.01 0.20
C THR A 259 -1.23 -16.47 0.25
N PRO A 260 -0.54 -17.39 0.94
CA PRO A 260 0.75 -17.21 1.62
C PRO A 260 1.94 -17.36 0.65
N ALA A 261 2.78 -16.34 0.59
CA ALA A 261 3.97 -16.27 -0.26
C ALA A 261 5.28 -16.55 0.50
N VAL A 262 5.28 -16.33 1.82
CA VAL A 262 6.47 -16.46 2.68
C VAL A 262 6.45 -17.78 3.45
N SER A 263 7.50 -18.58 3.27
CA SER A 263 7.70 -19.83 4.02
C SER A 263 8.92 -19.77 4.93
N TYR A 264 8.83 -20.42 6.08
CA TYR A 264 9.84 -20.37 7.14
C TYR A 264 9.99 -21.72 7.83
N ASP A 265 11.13 -21.93 8.50
CA ASP A 265 11.32 -23.13 9.31
C ASP A 265 10.76 -22.95 10.72
N LYS A 266 9.61 -23.58 11.00
CA LYS A 266 8.96 -23.58 12.31
C LYS A 266 9.89 -24.00 13.45
N LYS A 267 10.84 -24.91 13.20
CA LYS A 267 11.77 -25.41 14.24
C LYS A 267 12.76 -24.33 14.71
N THR A 268 12.99 -23.32 13.87
CA THR A 268 13.92 -22.21 14.15
C THR A 268 13.25 -20.99 14.77
N CYS A 269 11.93 -20.99 14.87
CA CYS A 269 11.17 -19.86 15.39
C CYS A 269 11.47 -19.62 16.87
N LYS A 270 11.83 -18.37 17.20
CA LYS A 270 12.04 -17.92 18.57
C LYS A 270 11.26 -16.65 18.85
N ALA A 271 10.56 -16.64 19.98
CA ALA A 271 9.94 -15.43 20.52
C ALA A 271 11.00 -14.67 21.33
N PHE A 272 11.44 -13.52 20.82
CA PHE A 272 12.37 -12.65 21.54
C PHE A 272 11.65 -11.59 22.36
N ASP A 273 10.38 -11.31 22.05
CA ASP A 273 9.43 -10.61 22.91
C ASP A 273 7.99 -11.17 22.71
N PRO A 274 6.99 -10.78 23.53
CA PRO A 274 5.63 -11.32 23.44
C PRO A 274 4.87 -10.99 22.13
N GLN A 275 5.30 -9.97 21.40
CA GLN A 275 4.66 -9.44 20.20
C GLN A 275 5.46 -9.73 18.93
N ASN A 276 6.65 -10.31 19.04
CA ASN A 276 7.54 -10.58 17.91
C ASN A 276 8.18 -11.97 17.98
N ILE A 277 8.03 -12.70 16.87
CA ILE A 277 8.69 -13.98 16.63
C ILE A 277 9.62 -13.81 15.44
N LYS A 278 10.80 -14.42 15.49
CA LYS A 278 11.71 -14.47 14.35
C LYS A 278 12.05 -15.92 14.01
N CYS A 279 11.96 -16.25 12.73
CA CYS A 279 12.24 -17.58 12.20
C CYS A 279 13.25 -17.49 11.04
N ALA A 280 13.93 -18.59 10.74
CA ALA A 280 14.74 -18.69 9.54
C ALA A 280 13.86 -18.73 8.29
N LEU A 281 14.21 -17.92 7.28
CA LEU A 281 13.52 -17.90 5.99
C LEU A 281 13.85 -19.18 5.22
N ARG A 282 12.82 -19.80 4.65
CA ARG A 282 12.96 -20.98 3.77
C ARG A 282 12.85 -20.57 2.31
N ASP A 283 11.77 -19.86 1.98
CA ASP A 283 11.51 -19.35 0.64
C ASP A 283 10.54 -18.17 0.68
N ILE A 284 10.58 -17.33 -0.35
CA ILE A 284 9.59 -16.31 -0.65
C ILE A 284 9.32 -16.35 -2.15
N GLN A 285 8.05 -16.43 -2.54
CA GLN A 285 7.65 -16.43 -3.94
C GLN A 285 7.06 -15.07 -4.31
N VAL A 286 7.69 -14.40 -5.27
CA VAL A 286 7.22 -13.14 -5.86
C VAL A 286 6.78 -13.39 -7.30
N TYR A 287 5.64 -12.83 -7.68
CA TYR A 287 5.15 -12.84 -9.04
C TYR A 287 5.54 -11.53 -9.72
N VAL A 288 6.06 -11.63 -10.93
CA VAL A 288 6.52 -10.50 -11.73
C VAL A 288 5.66 -10.39 -12.98
N ARG A 289 5.16 -9.18 -13.26
CA ARG A 289 4.59 -8.83 -14.57
C ARG A 289 5.25 -7.61 -15.16
N PRO A 290 5.40 -7.54 -16.50
CA PRO A 290 5.92 -6.36 -17.16
C PRO A 290 5.17 -5.09 -16.79
N ALA A 291 5.91 -3.98 -16.79
CA ALA A 291 5.39 -2.63 -16.69
C ALA A 291 4.21 -2.40 -17.67
N PRO A 292 3.11 -1.76 -17.26
CA PRO A 292 1.93 -1.53 -18.09
C PRO A 292 2.12 -0.33 -19.03
N VAL A 293 3.11 -0.40 -19.92
CA VAL A 293 3.57 0.71 -20.77
C VAL A 293 2.45 1.29 -21.62
N GLU A 294 1.64 0.45 -22.27
CA GLU A 294 0.57 0.87 -23.16
C GLU A 294 -0.52 1.65 -22.41
N LEU A 295 -0.83 1.22 -21.18
CA LEU A 295 -1.80 1.89 -20.33
C LEU A 295 -1.31 3.28 -19.91
N VAL A 296 -0.06 3.35 -19.44
CA VAL A 296 0.56 4.62 -19.01
C VAL A 296 0.65 5.57 -20.19
N LYS A 297 1.16 5.11 -21.34
CA LYS A 297 1.26 5.92 -22.56
C LYS A 297 -0.10 6.47 -22.98
N LYS A 298 -1.13 5.62 -23.06
CA LYS A 298 -2.50 6.05 -23.42
C LYS A 298 -3.05 7.09 -22.45
N PHE A 299 -2.74 6.98 -21.16
CA PHE A 299 -3.16 7.98 -20.18
C PHE A 299 -2.36 9.27 -20.34
N SER A 300 -1.03 9.20 -20.42
CA SER A 300 -0.15 10.34 -20.62
C SER A 300 -0.52 11.13 -21.88
N ASP A 301 -0.79 10.45 -23.00
CA ASP A 301 -1.18 11.07 -24.27
C ASP A 301 -2.46 11.92 -24.14
N LYS A 302 -3.42 11.49 -23.30
CA LYS A 302 -4.63 12.28 -23.01
C LYS A 302 -4.34 13.50 -22.15
N GLU A 303 -3.40 13.37 -21.21
CA GLU A 303 -3.02 14.44 -20.29
C GLU A 303 -2.02 15.45 -20.89
N LEU A 304 -1.46 15.19 -22.08
CA LEU A 304 -0.49 16.10 -22.72
C LEU A 304 -1.01 17.54 -22.90
N ALA A 305 -2.33 17.71 -23.08
CA ALA A 305 -2.96 19.01 -23.19
C ALA A 305 -3.03 19.77 -21.84
N ASN A 306 -3.00 19.04 -20.72
CA ASN A 306 -3.16 19.56 -19.37
C ASN A 306 -1.84 19.82 -18.64
N VAL A 307 -0.70 19.43 -19.24
CA VAL A 307 0.65 19.60 -18.69
C VAL A 307 1.48 20.60 -19.50
N ASN A 308 2.40 21.28 -18.82
CA ASN A 308 3.33 22.22 -19.45
C ASN A 308 4.46 21.50 -20.21
N ASP A 309 5.30 22.25 -20.94
CA ASP A 309 6.38 21.66 -21.75
C ASP A 309 7.40 20.87 -20.92
N THR A 310 7.64 21.26 -19.67
CA THR A 310 8.46 20.47 -18.74
C THR A 310 7.82 19.12 -18.47
N GLY A 311 6.53 19.11 -18.13
CA GLY A 311 5.75 17.90 -17.95
C GLY A 311 5.81 16.99 -19.18
N ARG A 312 5.61 17.53 -20.38
CA ARG A 312 5.71 16.75 -21.64
C ARG A 312 7.09 16.09 -21.81
N ARG A 313 8.17 16.83 -21.54
CA ARG A 313 9.54 16.29 -21.61
C ARG A 313 9.80 15.19 -20.59
N VAL A 314 9.30 15.35 -19.37
CA VAL A 314 9.41 14.34 -18.31
C VAL A 314 8.68 13.07 -18.70
N LEU A 315 7.42 13.18 -19.15
CA LEU A 315 6.61 12.03 -19.56
C LEU A 315 7.23 11.26 -20.74
N ALA A 316 7.84 11.97 -21.70
CA ALA A 316 8.52 11.35 -22.84
C ALA A 316 9.78 10.55 -22.48
N ARG A 317 10.34 10.76 -21.28
CA ARG A 317 11.54 10.05 -20.76
C ARG A 317 11.21 8.81 -19.95
N ILE A 318 9.92 8.48 -19.76
CA ILE A 318 9.52 7.28 -19.02
C ILE A 318 9.89 6.04 -19.83
N GLU A 319 10.71 5.18 -19.24
CA GLU A 319 11.16 3.91 -19.82
C GLU A 319 10.66 2.73 -18.99
N PRO A 320 10.31 1.57 -19.58
CA PRO A 320 9.99 0.40 -18.80
C PRO A 320 11.20 -0.10 -18.01
N MET A 321 10.97 -0.49 -16.76
CA MET A 321 11.96 -1.17 -15.93
C MET A 321 12.39 -2.49 -16.60
N LYS A 322 13.67 -2.82 -16.48
CA LYS A 322 14.24 -4.09 -16.95
C LYS A 322 14.67 -4.92 -15.75
N THR A 323 13.73 -5.68 -15.18
CA THR A 323 14.03 -6.56 -14.05
C THR A 323 14.76 -7.82 -14.49
N ARG A 324 15.88 -8.11 -13.83
CA ARG A 324 16.61 -9.37 -13.93
C ARG A 324 16.05 -10.36 -12.92
N LEU A 325 15.55 -11.49 -13.43
CA LEU A 325 15.12 -12.61 -12.61
C LEU A 325 16.35 -13.42 -12.21
N GLN A 326 16.73 -13.35 -10.95
CA GLN A 326 17.90 -14.07 -10.40
C GLN A 326 17.49 -15.36 -9.70
N GLY A 327 16.27 -15.44 -9.18
CA GLY A 327 15.74 -16.61 -8.49
C GLY A 327 15.36 -17.78 -9.40
N ASP A 328 14.81 -18.82 -8.80
CA ASP A 328 14.24 -19.95 -9.53
C ASP A 328 12.88 -19.53 -10.11
N THR A 329 12.71 -19.63 -11.43
CA THR A 329 11.47 -19.28 -12.12
C THR A 329 10.55 -20.50 -12.24
N GLY A 330 9.24 -20.29 -12.08
CA GLY A 330 8.22 -21.28 -12.36
C GLY A 330 7.46 -21.00 -13.67
N MET A 331 6.44 -21.81 -13.93
CA MET A 331 5.53 -21.60 -15.06
C MET A 331 4.73 -20.30 -14.87
N GLU A 332 4.58 -19.52 -15.94
CA GLU A 332 3.81 -18.29 -15.92
C GLU A 332 2.34 -18.55 -15.57
N ASP A 333 1.81 -17.76 -14.63
CA ASP A 333 0.40 -17.71 -14.28
C ASP A 333 -0.24 -16.50 -15.00
N LEU A 334 -1.30 -16.73 -15.77
CA LEU A 334 -1.96 -15.68 -16.56
C LEU A 334 -2.53 -14.54 -15.70
N VAL A 335 -2.87 -14.82 -14.45
CA VAL A 335 -3.43 -13.84 -13.50
C VAL A 335 -2.30 -13.14 -12.74
N TRP A 336 -1.31 -13.89 -12.30
CA TRP A 336 -0.31 -13.41 -11.34
C TRP A 336 1.01 -13.00 -11.97
N GLY A 337 1.41 -13.62 -13.08
CA GLY A 337 2.69 -13.41 -13.75
C GLY A 337 3.66 -14.57 -13.59
N ILE A 338 4.94 -14.28 -13.79
CA ILE A 338 6.00 -15.28 -13.64
C ILE A 338 6.35 -15.39 -12.15
N PRO A 339 6.17 -16.56 -11.50
CA PRO A 339 6.62 -16.77 -10.14
C PRO A 339 8.14 -16.92 -10.09
N VAL A 340 8.77 -16.24 -9.13
CA VAL A 340 10.20 -16.27 -8.85
C VAL A 340 10.41 -16.54 -7.36
N SER A 341 11.11 -17.62 -7.05
CA SER A 341 11.47 -18.03 -5.68
C SER A 341 12.94 -17.77 -5.41
N LEU A 342 13.38 -17.89 -4.16
CA LEU A 342 14.81 -17.85 -3.83
C LEU A 342 15.54 -19.00 -4.55
N LYS A 343 16.77 -18.74 -5.02
CA LYS A 343 17.59 -19.80 -5.63
C LYS A 343 17.68 -21.02 -4.72
N LYS A 344 17.46 -22.21 -5.26
CA LYS A 344 17.81 -23.44 -4.55
C LYS A 344 19.33 -23.50 -4.37
N THR A 345 19.77 -23.59 -3.12
CA THR A 345 21.12 -24.04 -2.79
C THR A 345 21.29 -25.46 -3.34
N ALA A 346 22.28 -25.66 -4.21
CA ALA A 346 22.69 -27.00 -4.63
C ALA A 346 22.93 -27.84 -3.36
N ARG A 347 22.32 -29.02 -3.31
CA ARG A 347 22.45 -29.94 -2.18
C ARG A 347 23.84 -30.52 -2.09
#